data_AF-A0A534Q288-F1
#
_entry.id   AF-A0A534Q288-F1
#
_cell.length_a   1.000
_cell.length_b   1.000
_cell.length_c   1.000
_cell.angle_alpha   90.00
_cell.angle_beta   90.00
_cell.angle_gamma   90.00
#
_symmetry.space_group_name_H-M   'P 1'
#
loop_
_entity.id
_entity.type
_entity.pdbx_description
1 polymer ?
#
loop_
_entity_poly.entity_id
_entity_poly.type
_entity_poly.pdbx_seq_one_letter_code
_entity_poly.pdbx_strand_id
1 'polypeptide(L)'
;ATVTADALVNISSPTANAGTSKLLTADASPVKRTFLRINVTGMGTHPVHSAKLHLQVASATGSNSNSGGQMHAVSDCSWGEKTITWNNQPAMGPVLSTAGKCALKQPVEFDVTSAIHGDGVYCFAIDSTSTDNVNYNSREATTGKPSVALEVEPDCGCGPAQVPTTTTTTTPAPGATTTTTLVTAGPVGTVLADTYVQSDLSTTNFGTKPQIFVDNGTATNPGTTGVQHTFLRVSVSGVGASLVTGAHLKLQVANVTNSGSVTGGTIHAITNCSWDEHTMTWNTAPAIDGPVLATLGACAAGQIVDFDVTPAIPGDGVYCFAIDTTSTDSAIYNSREGSGVPPALEVHVAP
;
A
#
# COMPACT_ATOMS: atom_id res chain seq x y z
N ALA A 1 -9.33 12.95 -4.83
CA ALA A 1 -8.90 12.02 -5.91
C ALA A 1 -9.75 12.22 -7.17
N THR A 2 -9.19 11.98 -8.35
CA THR A 2 -9.89 12.14 -9.65
C THR A 2 -9.59 10.96 -10.59
N VAL A 3 -10.56 10.54 -11.40
CA VAL A 3 -10.33 9.52 -12.44
C VAL A 3 -9.77 10.20 -13.69
N THR A 4 -8.58 9.79 -14.12
CA THR A 4 -7.80 10.44 -15.19
C THR A 4 -7.77 9.66 -16.50
N ALA A 5 -8.05 8.36 -16.47
CA ALA A 5 -8.24 7.53 -17.65
C ALA A 5 -9.16 6.34 -17.35
N ASP A 6 -9.95 5.90 -18.33
CA ASP A 6 -10.60 4.60 -18.34
C ASP A 6 -10.71 4.02 -19.76
N ALA A 7 -10.62 2.69 -19.88
CA ALA A 7 -10.69 2.03 -21.17
C ALA A 7 -11.17 0.59 -21.06
N LEU A 8 -11.83 0.12 -22.12
CA LEU A 8 -12.23 -1.27 -22.31
C LEU A 8 -11.23 -1.96 -23.26
N VAL A 9 -10.85 -3.19 -22.94
CA VAL A 9 -10.18 -4.12 -23.85
C VAL A 9 -11.04 -5.36 -24.08
N ASN A 10 -11.00 -5.91 -25.29
CA ASN A 10 -11.86 -7.01 -25.71
C ASN A 10 -11.04 -8.08 -26.44
N ILE A 11 -11.08 -9.33 -25.94
CA ILE A 11 -10.35 -10.45 -26.55
C ILE A 11 -10.79 -10.73 -28.00
N SER A 12 -12.06 -10.48 -28.34
CA SER A 12 -12.58 -10.66 -29.70
C SER A 12 -12.15 -9.57 -30.67
N SER A 13 -11.48 -8.51 -30.20
CA SER A 13 -10.96 -7.43 -31.03
C SER A 13 -9.60 -6.97 -30.49
N PRO A 14 -8.58 -7.82 -30.57
CA PRO A 14 -7.41 -7.71 -29.69
C PRO A 14 -6.50 -6.51 -29.97
N THR A 15 -6.63 -5.89 -31.14
CA THR A 15 -5.89 -4.68 -31.56
C THR A 15 -6.74 -3.41 -31.49
N ALA A 16 -8.03 -3.52 -31.14
CA ALA A 16 -8.92 -2.37 -31.06
C ALA A 16 -8.72 -1.62 -29.74
N ASN A 17 -8.71 -0.29 -29.81
CA ASN A 17 -8.79 0.59 -28.65
C ASN A 17 -10.23 1.09 -28.50
N ALA A 18 -10.73 1.12 -27.27
CA ALA A 18 -12.06 1.64 -26.95
C ALA A 18 -12.02 2.75 -25.88
N GLY A 19 -10.91 3.51 -25.78
CA GLY A 19 -10.73 4.58 -24.79
C GLY A 19 -11.56 5.84 -25.03
N THR A 20 -12.48 5.82 -25.98
CA THR A 20 -13.51 6.87 -26.17
C THR A 20 -14.92 6.30 -26.07
N SER A 21 -15.05 5.03 -25.68
CA SER A 21 -16.35 4.37 -25.50
C SER A 21 -17.08 5.01 -24.33
N LYS A 22 -18.40 5.18 -24.46
CA LYS A 22 -19.22 5.63 -23.33
C LYS A 22 -19.44 4.55 -22.27
N LEU A 23 -19.15 3.30 -22.60
CA LEU A 23 -19.34 2.14 -21.74
C LEU A 23 -18.02 1.43 -21.47
N LEU A 24 -17.86 1.04 -20.21
CA LEU A 24 -16.84 0.14 -19.70
C LEU A 24 -17.49 -1.22 -19.45
N THR A 25 -16.90 -2.31 -19.90
CA THR A 25 -17.50 -3.64 -19.81
C THR A 25 -16.58 -4.63 -19.10
N ALA A 26 -17.16 -5.46 -18.23
CA ALA A 26 -16.53 -6.67 -17.71
C ALA A 26 -17.42 -7.88 -18.05
N ASP A 27 -16.82 -8.90 -18.64
CA ASP A 27 -17.51 -10.05 -19.23
C ASP A 27 -16.54 -11.23 -19.34
N ALA A 28 -17.00 -12.46 -19.09
CA ALA A 28 -16.21 -13.68 -19.29
C ALA A 28 -16.34 -14.26 -20.71
N SER A 29 -17.35 -13.88 -21.50
CA SER A 29 -17.59 -14.47 -22.83
C SER A 29 -18.26 -13.52 -23.84
N PRO A 30 -17.51 -12.95 -24.80
CA PRO A 30 -16.06 -12.97 -24.87
C PRO A 30 -15.44 -12.16 -23.72
N VAL A 31 -14.21 -12.51 -23.33
CA VAL A 31 -13.54 -11.83 -22.23
C VAL A 31 -13.36 -10.34 -22.54
N LYS A 32 -13.94 -9.50 -21.69
CA LYS A 32 -13.79 -8.04 -21.70
C LYS A 32 -13.33 -7.58 -20.34
N ARG A 33 -12.40 -6.63 -20.35
CA ARG A 33 -11.82 -6.06 -19.14
C ARG A 33 -11.83 -4.56 -19.24
N THR A 34 -12.04 -3.92 -18.11
CA THR A 34 -12.00 -2.47 -17.97
C THR A 34 -10.75 -2.08 -17.19
N PHE A 35 -10.07 -1.02 -17.58
CA PHE A 35 -8.96 -0.42 -16.86
C PHE A 35 -9.32 0.99 -16.45
N LEU A 36 -8.94 1.40 -15.24
CA LEU A 36 -9.13 2.75 -14.72
C LEU A 36 -7.81 3.26 -14.13
N ARG A 37 -7.55 4.56 -14.27
CA ARG A 37 -6.44 5.26 -13.62
C ARG A 37 -6.97 6.43 -12.85
N ILE A 38 -6.56 6.56 -11.61
CA ILE A 38 -6.90 7.68 -10.75
C ILE A 38 -5.65 8.46 -10.37
N ASN A 39 -5.84 9.74 -10.07
CA ASN A 39 -4.84 10.59 -9.47
C ASN A 39 -5.36 11.08 -8.11
N VAL A 40 -4.63 10.73 -7.06
CA VAL A 40 -4.87 11.15 -5.68
C VAL A 40 -3.96 12.34 -5.41
N THR A 41 -4.54 13.43 -4.93
CA THR A 41 -3.83 14.68 -4.67
C THR A 41 -4.47 15.36 -3.46
N GLY A 42 -3.67 16.07 -2.68
CA GLY A 42 -4.15 16.91 -1.58
C GLY A 42 -4.45 16.12 -0.31
N MET A 43 -3.96 14.88 -0.18
CA MET A 43 -4.04 14.12 1.07
C MET A 43 -3.14 14.68 2.17
N GLY A 44 -2.03 15.32 1.79
CA GLY A 44 -1.01 15.74 2.75
C GLY A 44 -0.50 14.53 3.54
N THR A 45 -0.46 14.65 4.86
CA THR A 45 0.04 13.61 5.79
C THR A 45 -1.07 12.76 6.41
N HIS A 46 -2.33 12.95 6.02
CA HIS A 46 -3.43 12.21 6.63
C HIS A 46 -3.48 10.79 6.04
N PRO A 47 -3.54 9.74 6.87
CA PRO A 47 -3.66 8.38 6.39
C PRO A 47 -5.00 8.21 5.65
N VAL A 48 -4.98 7.40 4.58
CA VAL A 48 -6.21 6.95 3.91
C VAL A 48 -6.95 6.06 4.90
N HIS A 49 -8.10 6.52 5.39
CA HIS A 49 -8.97 5.68 6.22
C HIS A 49 -9.86 4.79 5.34
N SER A 50 -10.37 5.35 4.25
CA SER A 50 -11.22 4.66 3.30
C SER A 50 -11.07 5.27 1.92
N ALA A 51 -10.91 4.43 0.91
CA ALA A 51 -10.95 4.83 -0.48
C ALA A 51 -11.84 3.90 -1.30
N LYS A 52 -12.89 4.49 -1.87
CA LYS A 52 -13.91 3.76 -2.63
C LYS A 52 -14.00 4.32 -4.04
N LEU A 53 -13.88 3.44 -5.03
CA LEU A 53 -14.12 3.76 -6.42
C LEU A 53 -15.58 3.46 -6.76
N HIS A 54 -16.32 4.47 -7.18
CA HIS A 54 -17.73 4.38 -7.54
C HIS A 54 -17.89 4.31 -9.05
N LEU A 55 -18.50 3.22 -9.54
CA LEU A 55 -18.90 3.06 -10.93
C LEU A 55 -20.40 2.85 -11.00
N GLN A 56 -21.09 3.61 -11.85
CA GLN A 56 -22.53 3.44 -12.03
C GLN A 56 -22.82 2.48 -13.18
N VAL A 57 -23.62 1.45 -12.93
CA VAL A 57 -24.13 0.57 -13.98
C VAL A 57 -24.93 1.41 -14.98
N ALA A 58 -24.60 1.28 -16.26
CA ALA A 58 -25.18 2.10 -17.31
C ALA A 58 -26.71 1.91 -17.39
N SER A 59 -27.40 2.95 -17.85
CA SER A 59 -28.86 2.89 -18.03
C SER A 59 -29.29 2.13 -19.28
N ALA A 60 -28.35 1.74 -20.14
CA ALA A 60 -28.64 0.99 -21.35
C ALA A 60 -29.16 -0.41 -21.01
N THR A 61 -30.21 -0.86 -21.70
CA THR A 61 -30.77 -2.21 -21.53
C THR A 61 -29.67 -3.27 -21.68
N GLY A 62 -29.62 -4.23 -20.75
CA GLY A 62 -28.59 -5.29 -20.74
C GLY A 62 -27.27 -4.88 -20.06
N SER A 63 -27.25 -3.79 -19.29
CA SER A 63 -26.06 -3.38 -18.51
C SER A 63 -26.02 -3.96 -17.10
N ASN A 64 -27.16 -4.38 -16.56
CA ASN A 64 -27.25 -5.09 -15.28
C ASN A 64 -26.67 -6.50 -15.41
N SER A 65 -26.19 -7.05 -14.29
CA SER A 65 -25.57 -8.37 -14.28
C SER A 65 -25.81 -9.08 -12.96
N ASN A 66 -25.72 -10.41 -12.98
CA ASN A 66 -25.57 -11.24 -11.79
C ASN A 66 -24.23 -11.04 -11.03
N SER A 67 -23.26 -10.34 -11.63
CA SER A 67 -21.95 -10.02 -11.04
C SER A 67 -21.48 -8.63 -11.47
N GLY A 68 -21.07 -7.79 -10.51
CA GLY A 68 -20.44 -6.50 -10.79
C GLY A 68 -18.96 -6.61 -11.15
N GLY A 69 -18.37 -7.81 -11.07
CA GLY A 69 -16.97 -8.06 -11.41
C GLY A 69 -16.02 -7.92 -10.22
N GLN A 70 -14.74 -8.14 -10.49
CA GLN A 70 -13.66 -8.13 -9.50
C GLN A 70 -12.72 -6.97 -9.80
N MET A 71 -12.41 -6.16 -8.80
CA MET A 71 -11.45 -5.07 -8.93
C MET A 71 -10.06 -5.55 -8.56
N HIS A 72 -9.09 -5.32 -9.44
CA HIS A 72 -7.69 -5.67 -9.25
C HIS A 72 -6.82 -4.43 -9.17
N ALA A 73 -5.76 -4.50 -8.38
CA ALA A 73 -4.64 -3.56 -8.51
C ALA A 73 -3.91 -3.78 -9.84
N VAL A 74 -3.41 -2.71 -10.45
CA VAL A 74 -2.55 -2.76 -11.64
C VAL A 74 -1.31 -1.92 -11.35
N SER A 75 -0.15 -2.57 -11.33
CA SER A 75 1.12 -1.91 -10.98
C SER A 75 1.65 -1.01 -12.09
N ASP A 76 1.42 -1.37 -13.36
CA ASP A 76 1.83 -0.55 -14.50
C ASP A 76 0.74 0.47 -14.86
N CYS A 77 0.98 1.73 -14.51
CA CYS A 77 0.14 2.87 -14.85
C CYS A 77 0.53 3.61 -16.14
N SER A 78 1.52 3.13 -16.89
CA SER A 78 2.04 3.80 -18.09
C SER A 78 1.14 3.68 -19.32
N TRP A 79 0.09 2.87 -19.27
CA TRP A 79 -0.82 2.67 -20.39
C TRP A 79 -1.52 3.96 -20.82
N GLY A 80 -1.68 4.13 -22.13
CA GLY A 80 -2.43 5.24 -22.71
C GLY A 80 -3.88 4.87 -22.93
N GLU A 81 -4.81 5.72 -22.49
CA GLU A 81 -6.26 5.52 -22.67
C GLU A 81 -6.64 5.25 -24.13
N LYS A 82 -6.01 5.98 -25.06
CA LYS A 82 -6.25 5.86 -26.50
C LYS A 82 -5.36 4.84 -27.22
N THR A 83 -4.50 4.14 -26.49
CA THR A 83 -3.52 3.19 -27.07
C THR A 83 -3.57 1.80 -26.45
N ILE A 84 -4.26 1.63 -25.32
CA ILE A 84 -4.48 0.33 -24.70
C ILE A 84 -5.41 -0.53 -25.57
N THR A 85 -5.07 -1.80 -25.68
CA THR A 85 -5.69 -2.85 -26.48
C THR A 85 -5.59 -4.14 -25.69
N TRP A 86 -6.25 -5.21 -26.13
CA TRP A 86 -6.08 -6.51 -25.49
C TRP A 86 -4.62 -6.97 -25.47
N ASN A 87 -3.88 -6.73 -26.56
CA ASN A 87 -2.51 -7.23 -26.75
C ASN A 87 -1.46 -6.52 -25.89
N ASN A 88 -1.72 -5.27 -25.47
CA ASN A 88 -0.77 -4.47 -24.68
C ASN A 88 -1.35 -4.03 -23.33
N GLN A 89 -2.44 -4.66 -22.88
CA GLN A 89 -3.01 -4.38 -21.57
C GLN A 89 -2.00 -4.72 -20.48
N PRO A 90 -1.89 -3.92 -19.41
CA PRO A 90 -1.11 -4.27 -18.24
C PRO A 90 -1.53 -5.61 -17.62
N ALA A 91 -0.58 -6.27 -16.95
CA ALA A 91 -0.90 -7.42 -16.13
C ALA A 91 -1.75 -6.99 -14.92
N MET A 92 -2.80 -7.77 -14.63
CA MET A 92 -3.64 -7.56 -13.46
C MET A 92 -3.00 -8.19 -12.23
N GLY A 93 -2.93 -7.43 -11.15
CA GLY A 93 -2.43 -7.86 -9.85
C GLY A 93 -3.53 -8.50 -8.99
N PRO A 94 -3.39 -8.47 -7.66
CA PRO A 94 -4.34 -9.09 -6.73
C PRO A 94 -5.73 -8.44 -6.80
N VAL A 95 -6.75 -9.23 -6.48
CA VAL A 95 -8.12 -8.75 -6.28
C VAL A 95 -8.16 -7.92 -4.98
N LEU A 96 -8.65 -6.69 -5.07
CA LEU A 96 -8.86 -5.78 -3.94
C LEU A 96 -10.28 -5.91 -3.38
N SER A 97 -11.27 -6.02 -4.26
CA SER A 97 -12.68 -6.17 -3.89
C SER A 97 -13.49 -6.86 -5.00
N THR A 98 -14.66 -7.38 -4.66
CA THR A 98 -15.56 -8.07 -5.60
C THR A 98 -16.99 -7.57 -5.41
N ALA A 99 -17.66 -7.24 -6.51
CA ALA A 99 -19.03 -6.78 -6.51
C ALA A 99 -20.00 -7.90 -6.94
N GLY A 100 -21.06 -8.09 -6.15
CA GLY A 100 -22.14 -9.02 -6.47
C GLY A 100 -23.11 -8.48 -7.53
N LYS A 101 -24.29 -9.10 -7.61
CA LYS A 101 -25.37 -8.72 -8.53
C LYS A 101 -25.67 -7.21 -8.47
N CYS A 102 -25.82 -6.61 -9.65
CA CYS A 102 -26.07 -5.18 -9.80
C CYS A 102 -27.19 -4.88 -10.82
N ALA A 103 -28.01 -3.87 -10.53
CA ALA A 103 -29.13 -3.43 -11.34
C ALA A 103 -28.77 -2.20 -12.20
N LEU A 104 -29.61 -1.89 -13.20
CA LEU A 104 -29.44 -0.69 -14.03
C LEU A 104 -29.41 0.57 -13.17
N LYS A 105 -28.54 1.52 -13.52
CA LYS A 105 -28.33 2.79 -12.81
C LYS A 105 -27.80 2.66 -11.38
N GLN A 106 -27.57 1.46 -10.88
CA GLN A 106 -27.06 1.26 -9.53
C GLN A 106 -25.61 1.74 -9.44
N PRO A 107 -25.25 2.59 -8.46
CA PRO A 107 -23.86 2.81 -8.11
C PRO A 107 -23.29 1.56 -7.45
N VAL A 108 -22.14 1.10 -7.94
CA VAL A 108 -21.37 0.01 -7.37
C VAL A 108 -20.09 0.60 -6.77
N GLU A 109 -19.82 0.24 -5.51
CA GLU A 109 -18.62 0.65 -4.80
C GLU A 109 -17.61 -0.49 -4.82
N PHE A 110 -16.37 -0.17 -5.18
CA PHE A 110 -15.24 -1.05 -5.02
C PHE A 110 -14.31 -0.46 -3.97
N ASP A 111 -14.00 -1.26 -2.94
CA ASP A 111 -13.00 -0.90 -1.95
C ASP A 111 -11.61 -1.05 -2.59
N VAL A 112 -10.87 0.06 -2.59
CA VAL A 112 -9.49 0.16 -3.07
C VAL A 112 -8.57 0.76 -2.00
N THR A 113 -9.03 0.80 -0.75
CA THR A 113 -8.32 1.39 0.39
C THR A 113 -6.92 0.81 0.52
N SER A 114 -6.80 -0.52 0.39
CA SER A 114 -5.52 -1.23 0.50
C SER A 114 -4.53 -0.94 -0.63
N ALA A 115 -4.95 -0.28 -1.71
CA ALA A 115 -4.09 0.07 -2.84
C ALA A 115 -3.68 1.54 -2.88
N ILE A 116 -4.33 2.41 -2.09
CA ILE A 116 -4.07 3.84 -2.07
C ILE A 116 -3.32 4.16 -0.78
N HIS A 117 -2.10 4.66 -0.94
CA HIS A 117 -1.18 4.89 0.18
C HIS A 117 -0.83 6.37 0.37
N GLY A 118 -1.46 7.26 -0.40
CA GLY A 118 -1.21 8.70 -0.38
C GLY A 118 -1.45 9.34 -1.76
N ASP A 119 -0.92 10.55 -1.93
CA ASP A 119 -0.94 11.23 -3.22
C ASP A 119 -0.16 10.44 -4.29
N GLY A 120 -0.72 10.31 -5.48
CA GLY A 120 -0.11 9.50 -6.53
C GLY A 120 -1.10 9.00 -7.57
N VAL A 121 -0.55 8.30 -8.56
CA VAL A 121 -1.30 7.70 -9.66
C VAL A 121 -1.49 6.22 -9.38
N TYR A 122 -2.74 5.77 -9.37
CA TYR A 122 -3.10 4.38 -9.10
C TYR A 122 -3.93 3.82 -10.23
N CYS A 123 -3.69 2.56 -10.59
CA CYS A 123 -4.39 1.90 -11.68
C CYS A 123 -5.09 0.64 -11.20
N PHE A 124 -6.24 0.41 -11.80
CA PHE A 124 -7.12 -0.69 -11.48
C PHE A 124 -7.61 -1.36 -12.75
N ALA A 125 -7.97 -2.63 -12.62
CA ALA A 125 -8.68 -3.35 -13.65
C ALA A 125 -9.95 -3.97 -13.07
N ILE A 126 -10.97 -4.13 -13.90
CA ILE A 126 -12.17 -4.90 -13.60
C ILE A 126 -12.28 -6.03 -14.62
N ASP A 127 -12.36 -7.25 -14.14
CA ASP A 127 -12.78 -8.40 -14.92
C ASP A 127 -14.04 -9.04 -14.32
N SER A 128 -14.53 -10.11 -14.94
CA SER A 128 -15.67 -10.87 -14.44
C SER A 128 -15.50 -12.34 -14.79
N THR A 129 -15.90 -13.20 -13.86
CA THR A 129 -16.06 -14.64 -14.09
C THR A 129 -17.45 -14.99 -14.65
N SER A 130 -18.36 -14.02 -14.76
CA SER A 130 -19.70 -14.21 -15.31
C SER A 130 -19.77 -13.90 -16.80
N THR A 131 -20.54 -14.69 -17.54
CA THR A 131 -20.90 -14.44 -18.94
C THR A 131 -22.08 -13.49 -19.10
N ASP A 132 -22.69 -13.05 -18.00
CA ASP A 132 -23.69 -11.98 -17.98
C ASP A 132 -22.93 -10.66 -17.80
N ASN A 133 -22.66 -9.96 -18.90
CA ASN A 133 -21.80 -8.78 -18.86
C ASN A 133 -22.34 -7.70 -17.92
N VAL A 134 -21.46 -6.98 -17.23
CA VAL A 134 -21.82 -5.70 -16.60
C VAL A 134 -21.27 -4.56 -17.46
N ASN A 135 -22.09 -3.52 -17.68
CA ASN A 135 -21.64 -2.29 -18.31
C ASN A 135 -21.72 -1.13 -17.33
N TYR A 136 -20.59 -0.47 -17.10
CA TYR A 136 -20.47 0.76 -16.32
C TYR A 136 -20.37 1.97 -17.24
N ASN A 137 -20.76 3.14 -16.73
CA ASN A 137 -20.51 4.41 -17.41
C ASN A 137 -19.00 4.75 -17.34
N SER A 138 -18.44 5.18 -18.45
CA SER A 138 -17.07 5.75 -18.58
C SER A 138 -17.00 7.23 -18.22
N ARG A 139 -15.80 7.83 -18.24
CA ARG A 139 -15.60 9.28 -18.20
C ARG A 139 -16.22 10.02 -19.39
N GLU A 140 -16.43 9.36 -20.51
CA GLU A 140 -17.04 9.86 -21.76
C GLU A 140 -18.57 9.84 -21.69
N ALA A 141 -19.16 9.17 -20.69
CA ALA A 141 -20.60 9.19 -20.45
C ALA A 141 -21.09 10.61 -20.13
N THR A 142 -22.37 10.89 -20.34
CA THR A 142 -22.93 12.22 -20.02
C THR A 142 -23.18 12.39 -18.51
N THR A 143 -23.56 11.32 -17.82
CA THR A 143 -23.89 11.29 -16.39
C THR A 143 -23.37 10.00 -15.75
N GLY A 144 -23.30 9.96 -14.42
CA GLY A 144 -22.91 8.75 -13.69
C GLY A 144 -21.47 8.32 -13.94
N LYS A 145 -20.58 9.27 -14.22
CA LYS A 145 -19.17 9.03 -14.50
C LYS A 145 -18.47 8.37 -13.30
N PRO A 146 -17.37 7.63 -13.53
CA PRO A 146 -16.53 7.12 -12.45
C PRO A 146 -16.09 8.24 -11.50
N SER A 147 -16.13 7.96 -10.20
CA SER A 147 -15.70 8.91 -9.17
C SER A 147 -15.03 8.18 -8.01
N VAL A 148 -14.19 8.88 -7.26
CA VAL A 148 -13.49 8.33 -6.11
C VAL A 148 -13.95 9.08 -4.86
N ALA A 149 -14.47 8.35 -3.88
CA ALA A 149 -14.68 8.84 -2.53
C ALA A 149 -13.45 8.48 -1.70
N LEU A 150 -12.85 9.50 -1.08
CA LEU A 150 -11.68 9.34 -0.22
C LEU A 150 -12.02 9.95 1.13
N GLU A 151 -11.84 9.17 2.18
CA GLU A 151 -11.94 9.59 3.57
C GLU A 151 -10.55 9.48 4.20
N VAL A 152 -10.11 10.58 4.79
CA VAL A 152 -8.85 10.69 5.52
C VAL A 152 -9.18 10.86 6.99
N GLU A 153 -8.37 10.30 7.88
CA GLU A 153 -8.61 10.50 9.31
C GLU A 153 -8.54 11.99 9.66
N PRO A 154 -9.51 12.51 10.45
CA PRO A 154 -9.41 13.87 10.96
C PRO A 154 -8.25 13.97 11.94
N ASP A 155 -7.51 15.06 11.84
CA ASP A 155 -6.40 15.38 12.71
C ASP A 155 -6.81 15.29 14.19
N CYS A 156 -6.02 14.60 15.02
CA CYS A 156 -6.30 14.47 16.45
C CYS A 156 -6.17 15.85 17.11
N GLY A 157 -7.32 16.47 17.39
CA GLY A 157 -7.47 17.90 17.68
C GLY A 157 -6.62 18.46 18.82
N CYS A 158 -5.39 18.84 18.51
CA CYS A 158 -4.56 19.75 19.29
C CYS A 158 -4.48 21.13 18.61
N GLY A 159 -5.57 21.90 18.72
CA GLY A 159 -5.61 23.35 18.50
C GLY A 159 -5.75 23.82 17.04
N PRO A 160 -6.38 24.97 16.78
CA PRO A 160 -6.65 25.41 15.42
C PRO A 160 -5.36 25.92 14.75
N ALA A 161 -4.79 25.13 13.83
CA ALA A 161 -3.89 25.65 12.82
C ALA A 161 -4.69 26.62 11.93
N GLN A 162 -4.19 27.85 11.81
CA GLN A 162 -4.89 28.94 11.14
C GLN A 162 -5.21 28.59 9.68
N VAL A 163 -6.49 28.74 9.33
CA VAL A 163 -6.94 28.84 7.94
C VAL A 163 -6.12 29.96 7.26
N PRO A 164 -5.43 29.71 6.13
CA PRO A 164 -4.79 30.78 5.40
C PRO A 164 -5.89 31.71 4.86
N THR A 165 -6.05 32.85 5.50
CA THR A 165 -6.87 33.93 4.98
C THR A 165 -6.03 34.62 3.90
N THR A 166 -6.36 34.38 2.63
CA THR A 166 -5.79 35.15 1.52
C THR A 166 -6.22 36.61 1.67
N THR A 167 -5.33 37.47 2.16
CA THR A 167 -5.47 38.92 2.01
C THR A 167 -4.63 39.34 0.82
N THR A 168 -5.26 39.55 -0.33
CA THR A 168 -4.61 40.16 -1.49
C THR A 168 -4.54 41.67 -1.27
N THR A 169 -3.33 42.19 -1.06
CA THR A 169 -3.05 43.63 -1.23
C THR A 169 -2.21 43.79 -2.48
N THR A 170 -2.80 44.31 -3.55
CA THR A 170 -2.09 44.63 -4.79
C THR A 170 -1.65 46.10 -4.75
N THR A 171 -0.34 46.33 -4.74
CA THR A 171 0.26 47.60 -5.16
C THR A 171 1.02 47.31 -6.45
N PRO A 172 0.71 47.97 -7.59
CA PRO A 172 1.37 47.67 -8.85
C PRO A 172 2.74 48.35 -8.94
N ALA A 173 3.81 47.56 -9.07
CA ALA A 173 5.12 48.02 -9.54
C ALA A 173 5.69 46.97 -10.54
N PRO A 174 6.16 47.35 -11.73
CA PRO A 174 6.72 46.41 -12.70
C PRO A 174 8.18 46.08 -12.35
N GLY A 175 8.51 44.80 -12.12
CA GLY A 175 9.91 44.34 -12.10
C GLY A 175 10.33 43.30 -11.06
N ALA A 176 9.44 42.45 -10.54
CA ALA A 176 9.83 41.40 -9.59
C ALA A 176 10.05 40.05 -10.29
N THR A 177 11.29 39.55 -10.25
CA THR A 177 11.61 38.15 -10.54
C THR A 177 11.04 37.29 -9.41
N THR A 178 10.07 36.42 -9.72
CA THR A 178 9.49 35.48 -8.76
C THR A 178 10.52 34.40 -8.45
N THR A 179 11.10 34.42 -7.24
CA THR A 179 11.82 33.26 -6.70
C THR A 179 10.81 32.45 -5.88
N THR A 180 10.36 31.33 -6.43
CA THR A 180 9.50 30.38 -5.73
C THR A 180 10.39 29.45 -4.91
N THR A 181 10.52 29.70 -3.61
CA THR A 181 11.05 28.68 -2.68
C THR A 181 9.91 27.72 -2.35
N LEU A 182 9.93 26.52 -2.95
CA LEU A 182 9.10 25.41 -2.49
C LEU A 182 9.55 25.04 -1.07
N VAL A 183 8.64 25.11 -0.11
CA VAL A 183 8.83 24.42 1.18
C VAL A 183 8.48 22.95 0.92
N THR A 184 9.52 22.14 0.75
CA THR A 184 9.40 20.68 0.59
C THR A 184 8.79 20.10 1.88
N ALA A 185 7.76 19.26 1.75
CA ALA A 185 7.24 18.49 2.87
C ALA A 185 8.37 17.62 3.46
N GLY A 186 8.39 17.45 4.79
CA GLY A 186 9.40 16.65 5.48
C GLY A 186 9.38 15.17 5.08
N PRO A 187 10.44 14.43 5.41
CA PRO A 187 10.56 13.02 5.06
C PRO A 187 9.49 12.18 5.76
N VAL A 188 9.01 11.14 5.07
CA VAL A 188 8.00 10.20 5.55
C VAL A 188 8.54 8.77 5.39
N GLY A 189 8.47 7.99 6.46
CA GLY A 189 8.72 6.55 6.46
C GLY A 189 7.42 5.77 6.64
N THR A 190 7.22 4.74 5.81
CA THR A 190 6.03 3.88 5.84
C THR A 190 6.45 2.42 5.90
N VAL A 191 5.85 1.63 6.78
CA VAL A 191 6.01 0.17 6.76
C VAL A 191 5.01 -0.43 5.77
N LEU A 192 5.54 -1.07 4.73
CA LEU A 192 4.77 -1.62 3.60
C LEU A 192 4.40 -3.09 3.79
N ALA A 193 5.24 -3.85 4.47
CA ALA A 193 5.07 -5.28 4.71
C ALA A 193 5.80 -5.69 5.99
N ASP A 194 5.23 -6.61 6.75
CA ASP A 194 5.92 -7.35 7.79
C ASP A 194 5.46 -8.82 7.86
N THR A 195 6.39 -9.71 8.19
CA THR A 195 6.07 -11.12 8.38
C THR A 195 7.16 -11.77 9.23
N TYR A 196 6.92 -13.00 9.68
CA TYR A 196 7.98 -13.83 10.22
C TYR A 196 7.97 -15.20 9.54
N VAL A 197 9.12 -15.85 9.61
CA VAL A 197 9.28 -17.23 9.17
C VAL A 197 9.76 -18.06 10.34
N GLN A 198 9.47 -19.36 10.29
CA GLN A 198 9.75 -20.28 11.38
C GLN A 198 10.34 -21.59 10.81
N SER A 199 11.50 -22.00 11.32
CA SER A 199 12.32 -23.06 10.71
C SER A 199 11.70 -24.46 10.74
N ASP A 200 10.97 -24.80 11.80
CA ASP A 200 10.27 -26.08 11.96
C ASP A 200 8.90 -26.11 11.27
N LEU A 201 8.42 -24.97 10.76
CA LEU A 201 7.22 -24.84 9.93
C LEU A 201 7.60 -24.27 8.55
N SER A 202 8.52 -24.96 7.86
CA SER A 202 9.31 -24.36 6.79
C SER A 202 8.53 -23.96 5.53
N THR A 203 7.31 -24.46 5.35
CA THR A 203 6.41 -24.18 4.21
C THR A 203 5.21 -23.32 4.60
N THR A 204 5.11 -22.90 5.86
CA THR A 204 3.98 -22.12 6.37
C THR A 204 4.25 -20.63 6.17
N ASN A 205 3.26 -19.91 5.67
CA ASN A 205 3.27 -18.45 5.63
C ASN A 205 2.59 -17.89 6.90
N PHE A 206 3.14 -16.80 7.43
CA PHE A 206 2.63 -16.14 8.63
C PHE A 206 2.31 -14.65 8.44
N GLY A 207 2.28 -14.13 7.21
CA GLY A 207 2.06 -12.70 6.93
C GLY A 207 0.68 -12.15 7.27
N THR A 208 -0.22 -12.96 7.82
CA THR A 208 -1.52 -12.52 8.33
C THR A 208 -1.61 -12.61 9.86
N LYS A 209 -0.51 -12.96 10.53
CA LYS A 209 -0.49 -13.10 11.99
C LYS A 209 -0.42 -11.73 12.63
N PRO A 210 -1.18 -11.47 13.71
CA PRO A 210 -1.22 -10.18 14.40
C PRO A 210 0.08 -9.85 15.18
N GLN A 211 1.03 -10.79 15.19
CA GLN A 211 2.28 -10.71 15.93
C GLN A 211 3.40 -11.32 15.08
N ILE A 212 4.56 -10.69 15.15
CA ILE A 212 5.81 -11.15 14.53
C ILE A 212 6.81 -11.52 15.63
N PHE A 213 7.62 -12.54 15.35
CA PHE A 213 8.42 -13.22 16.35
C PHE A 213 9.89 -13.24 15.96
N VAL A 214 10.75 -13.14 16.96
CA VAL A 214 12.20 -13.28 16.84
C VAL A 214 12.68 -14.25 17.92
N ASP A 215 13.22 -15.39 17.50
CA ASP A 215 13.59 -16.50 18.40
C ASP A 215 14.72 -17.33 17.78
N ASN A 216 15.69 -17.79 18.58
CA ASN A 216 16.75 -18.72 18.18
C ASN A 216 16.55 -20.14 18.76
N GLY A 217 15.31 -20.45 19.13
CA GLY A 217 14.90 -21.72 19.72
C GLY A 217 15.07 -22.90 18.77
N THR A 218 15.14 -24.09 19.37
CA THR A 218 15.11 -25.35 18.62
C THR A 218 13.80 -26.07 18.94
N ALA A 219 13.16 -26.66 17.93
CA ALA A 219 11.92 -27.44 18.08
C ALA A 219 12.09 -28.78 18.83
N THR A 220 13.18 -28.94 19.59
CA THR A 220 13.53 -30.17 20.30
C THR A 220 12.98 -30.24 21.72
N ASN A 221 12.49 -29.12 22.29
CA ASN A 221 11.87 -29.10 23.62
C ASN A 221 10.33 -28.96 23.51
N PRO A 222 9.55 -29.62 24.37
CA PRO A 222 8.11 -29.39 24.45
C PRO A 222 7.81 -27.92 24.77
N GLY A 223 7.11 -27.23 23.87
CA GLY A 223 6.72 -25.83 24.03
C GLY A 223 7.68 -24.80 23.45
N THR A 224 8.79 -25.20 22.82
CA THR A 224 9.64 -24.29 22.03
C THR A 224 9.33 -24.41 20.54
N THR A 225 9.41 -23.29 19.84
CA THR A 225 9.34 -23.21 18.38
C THR A 225 10.74 -23.36 17.78
N GLY A 226 10.81 -23.63 16.47
CA GLY A 226 12.06 -23.46 15.72
C GLY A 226 12.50 -22.00 15.64
N VAL A 227 13.65 -21.77 15.01
CA VAL A 227 14.21 -20.44 14.81
C VAL A 227 13.20 -19.57 14.06
N GLN A 228 12.99 -18.35 14.55
CA GLN A 228 12.06 -17.37 14.00
C GLN A 228 12.79 -16.08 13.64
N HIS A 229 12.62 -15.64 12.39
CA HIS A 229 13.14 -14.37 11.90
C HIS A 229 11.99 -13.51 11.42
N THR A 230 12.01 -12.24 11.81
CA THR A 230 11.06 -11.23 11.34
C THR A 230 11.63 -10.48 10.14
N PHE A 231 10.78 -10.12 9.19
CA PHE A 231 11.14 -9.37 7.99
C PHE A 231 10.22 -8.16 7.85
N LEU A 232 10.78 -6.99 7.55
CA LEU A 232 10.03 -5.76 7.33
C LEU A 232 10.46 -5.11 6.01
N ARG A 233 9.51 -4.58 5.26
CA ARG A 233 9.75 -3.73 4.09
C ARG A 233 9.17 -2.37 4.35
N VAL A 234 9.95 -1.34 4.11
CA VAL A 234 9.56 0.06 4.32
C VAL A 234 9.78 0.87 3.05
N SER A 235 9.08 1.98 2.92
CA SER A 235 9.40 3.03 1.95
C SER A 235 9.71 4.34 2.66
N VAL A 236 10.68 5.07 2.14
CA VAL A 236 10.97 6.45 2.51
C VAL A 236 10.70 7.35 1.31
N SER A 237 10.06 8.49 1.57
CA SER A 237 9.74 9.50 0.57
C SER A 237 9.85 10.90 1.18
N GLY A 238 10.04 11.94 0.36
CA GLY A 238 10.06 13.32 0.84
C GLY A 238 11.39 13.76 1.46
N VAL A 239 12.44 12.94 1.39
CA VAL A 239 13.80 13.35 1.75
C VAL A 239 14.36 14.34 0.72
N GLY A 240 14.08 14.12 -0.56
CA GLY A 240 14.56 15.01 -1.63
C GLY A 240 16.09 15.14 -1.65
N ALA A 241 16.59 16.37 -1.66
CA ALA A 241 18.03 16.67 -1.61
C ALA A 241 18.59 16.79 -0.19
N SER A 242 17.75 16.63 0.84
CA SER A 242 18.17 16.74 2.23
C SER A 242 18.93 15.48 2.68
N LEU A 243 19.89 15.66 3.58
CA LEU A 243 20.62 14.54 4.16
C LEU A 243 19.76 13.89 5.25
N VAL A 244 19.55 12.57 5.20
CA VAL A 244 18.93 11.83 6.32
C VAL A 244 19.87 11.87 7.52
N THR A 245 19.39 12.42 8.64
CA THR A 245 20.13 12.54 9.90
C THR A 245 19.68 11.51 10.93
N GLY A 246 18.51 10.90 10.74
CA GLY A 246 18.02 9.82 11.58
C GLY A 246 16.94 9.03 10.84
N ALA A 247 16.93 7.71 11.00
CA ALA A 247 15.83 6.86 10.61
C ALA A 247 15.63 5.78 11.68
N HIS A 248 14.49 5.82 12.35
CA HIS A 248 14.18 5.02 13.54
C HIS A 248 12.99 4.11 13.27
N LEU A 249 13.24 2.80 13.20
CA LEU A 249 12.19 1.80 13.04
C LEU A 249 11.70 1.37 14.43
N LYS A 250 10.48 1.80 14.77
CA LYS A 250 9.86 1.60 16.07
C LYS A 250 8.89 0.44 16.03
N LEU A 251 9.11 -0.54 16.91
CA LEU A 251 8.25 -1.70 17.07
C LEU A 251 7.74 -1.75 18.52
N GLN A 252 6.44 -1.96 18.71
CA GLN A 252 5.92 -2.23 20.05
C GLN A 252 6.04 -3.71 20.36
N VAL A 253 6.72 -4.05 21.46
CA VAL A 253 6.66 -5.37 22.07
C VAL A 253 5.21 -5.63 22.45
N ALA A 254 4.64 -6.71 21.94
CA ALA A 254 3.22 -6.99 22.10
C ALA A 254 2.83 -6.96 23.58
N ASN A 255 1.66 -6.37 23.88
CA ASN A 255 1.17 -6.28 25.25
C ASN A 255 0.38 -7.54 25.63
N VAL A 256 1.02 -8.70 25.49
CA VAL A 256 0.48 -9.99 25.92
C VAL A 256 1.49 -10.72 26.80
N THR A 257 1.03 -11.74 27.51
CA THR A 257 1.85 -12.51 28.45
C THR A 257 3.07 -13.11 27.74
N ASN A 258 4.26 -12.96 28.34
CA ASN A 258 5.54 -13.48 27.86
C ASN A 258 6.01 -12.92 26.50
N SER A 259 5.69 -11.66 26.17
CA SER A 259 6.21 -11.01 24.95
C SER A 259 7.55 -10.31 25.10
N GLY A 260 7.96 -10.01 26.33
CA GLY A 260 9.28 -9.43 26.61
C GLY A 260 10.38 -10.48 26.55
N SER A 261 11.61 -10.03 26.29
CA SER A 261 12.79 -10.89 26.15
C SER A 261 14.02 -10.24 26.78
N VAL A 262 15.01 -11.05 27.13
CA VAL A 262 16.37 -10.59 27.48
C VAL A 262 17.09 -9.85 26.35
N THR A 263 16.59 -9.92 25.11
CA THR A 263 17.05 -9.10 23.98
C THR A 263 15.90 -8.79 23.01
N GLY A 264 15.84 -7.55 22.52
CA GLY A 264 14.92 -7.18 21.44
C GLY A 264 15.32 -7.71 20.05
N GLY A 265 16.46 -8.37 19.92
CA GLY A 265 16.98 -8.87 18.65
C GLY A 265 17.95 -7.93 17.96
N THR A 266 18.45 -8.37 16.81
CA THR A 266 19.41 -7.66 15.96
C THR A 266 18.79 -7.43 14.59
N ILE A 267 18.77 -6.17 14.16
CA ILE A 267 18.25 -5.80 12.84
C ILE A 267 19.40 -5.67 11.83
N HIS A 268 19.15 -6.21 10.64
CA HIS A 268 20.04 -6.17 9.49
C HIS A 268 19.33 -5.52 8.32
N ALA A 269 20.07 -4.80 7.47
CA ALA A 269 19.59 -4.54 6.12
C ALA A 269 19.63 -5.85 5.31
N ILE A 270 18.68 -6.04 4.40
CA ILE A 270 18.71 -7.16 3.45
C ILE A 270 18.60 -6.62 2.02
N THR A 271 19.29 -7.26 1.08
CA THR A 271 19.33 -6.75 -0.30
C THR A 271 18.07 -7.05 -1.09
N ASN A 272 17.40 -8.18 -0.81
CA ASN A 272 16.22 -8.62 -1.55
C ASN A 272 14.93 -8.06 -0.93
N CYS A 273 14.29 -7.15 -1.67
CA CYS A 273 13.00 -6.55 -1.34
C CYS A 273 11.80 -7.10 -2.12
N SER A 274 12.01 -8.11 -2.96
CA SER A 274 10.98 -8.64 -3.87
C SER A 274 10.09 -9.72 -3.25
N TRP A 275 10.26 -10.02 -1.96
CA TRP A 275 9.42 -10.98 -1.24
C TRP A 275 7.99 -10.46 -1.09
N ASP A 276 7.05 -11.39 -0.97
CA ASP A 276 5.64 -11.09 -0.81
C ASP A 276 5.15 -11.63 0.56
N GLU A 277 4.57 -10.73 1.35
CA GLU A 277 4.11 -10.97 2.72
C GLU A 277 3.16 -12.16 2.83
N HIS A 278 2.32 -12.38 1.82
CA HIS A 278 1.26 -13.38 1.83
C HIS A 278 1.71 -14.76 1.33
N THR A 279 2.93 -14.86 0.82
CA THR A 279 3.46 -16.09 0.22
C THR A 279 4.85 -16.49 0.73
N MET A 280 5.54 -15.61 1.46
CA MET A 280 6.83 -15.89 2.05
C MET A 280 6.76 -17.01 3.10
N THR A 281 7.71 -17.93 3.04
CA THR A 281 7.87 -19.06 3.97
C THR A 281 9.35 -19.13 4.36
N TRP A 282 9.71 -19.97 5.34
CA TRP A 282 11.13 -20.19 5.66
C TRP A 282 11.96 -20.57 4.43
N ASN A 283 11.44 -21.48 3.59
CA ASN A 283 12.13 -21.96 2.40
C ASN A 283 12.32 -20.89 1.32
N THR A 284 11.50 -19.83 1.34
CA THR A 284 11.52 -18.76 0.34
C THR A 284 11.97 -17.41 0.92
N ALA A 285 12.31 -17.37 2.21
CA ALA A 285 12.76 -16.17 2.89
C ALA A 285 14.04 -15.63 2.24
N PRO A 286 14.16 -14.31 2.05
CA PRO A 286 15.43 -13.68 1.69
C PRO A 286 16.56 -14.09 2.63
N ALA A 287 17.77 -14.21 2.09
CA ALA A 287 18.96 -14.32 2.93
C ALA A 287 19.15 -13.04 3.74
N ILE A 288 19.55 -13.18 5.00
CA ILE A 288 19.99 -12.07 5.85
C ILE A 288 21.47 -11.81 5.51
N ASP A 289 21.70 -11.02 4.47
CA ASP A 289 23.00 -10.89 3.78
C ASP A 289 23.67 -9.52 3.95
N GLY A 290 22.95 -8.53 4.45
CA GLY A 290 23.46 -7.18 4.67
C GLY A 290 24.04 -6.96 6.07
N PRO A 291 24.54 -5.75 6.33
CA PRO A 291 25.17 -5.42 7.61
C PRO A 291 24.15 -5.35 8.76
N VAL A 292 24.63 -5.67 9.97
CA VAL A 292 23.96 -5.33 11.23
C VAL A 292 23.87 -3.81 11.36
N LEU A 293 22.68 -3.29 11.65
CA LEU A 293 22.47 -1.86 11.88
C LEU A 293 22.34 -1.53 13.37
N ALA A 294 21.60 -2.37 14.11
CA ALA A 294 21.42 -2.22 15.55
C ALA A 294 21.14 -3.57 16.23
N THR A 295 21.58 -3.69 17.49
CA THR A 295 21.23 -4.80 18.38
C THR A 295 20.66 -4.24 19.67
N LEU A 296 19.46 -4.70 20.04
CA LEU A 296 18.77 -4.20 21.22
C LEU A 296 19.04 -5.06 22.46
N GLY A 297 19.08 -4.39 23.61
CA GLY A 297 19.07 -5.04 24.92
C GLY A 297 17.69 -5.61 25.28
N ALA A 298 17.52 -5.96 26.55
CA ALA A 298 16.26 -6.50 27.07
C ALA A 298 15.06 -5.57 26.82
N CYS A 299 13.91 -6.16 26.52
CA CYS A 299 12.67 -5.46 26.22
C CYS A 299 11.51 -6.06 27.04
N ALA A 300 10.55 -5.21 27.42
CA ALA A 300 9.39 -5.60 28.23
C ALA A 300 8.08 -5.50 27.42
N ALA A 301 7.07 -6.30 27.80
CA ALA A 301 5.75 -6.24 27.16
C ALA A 301 5.16 -4.81 27.18
N GLY A 302 4.63 -4.37 26.04
CA GLY A 302 4.08 -3.03 25.84
C GLY A 302 5.12 -1.93 25.55
N GLN A 303 6.42 -2.21 25.74
CA GLN A 303 7.49 -1.26 25.44
C GLN A 303 7.58 -1.01 23.93
N ILE A 304 7.76 0.25 23.52
CA ILE A 304 8.18 0.58 22.16
C ILE A 304 9.70 0.56 22.13
N VAL A 305 10.26 -0.33 21.31
CA VAL A 305 11.69 -0.38 21.03
C VAL A 305 12.02 0.41 19.77
N ASP A 306 13.25 0.87 19.67
CA ASP A 306 13.73 1.74 18.60
C ASP A 306 14.99 1.14 17.98
N PHE A 307 14.87 0.72 16.72
CA PHE A 307 16.00 0.30 15.91
C PHE A 307 16.50 1.49 15.07
N ASP A 308 17.71 1.95 15.34
CA ASP A 308 18.38 2.93 14.48
C ASP A 308 18.80 2.25 13.16
N VAL A 309 18.08 2.57 12.09
CA VAL A 309 18.31 2.08 10.73
C VAL A 309 18.85 3.17 9.81
N THR A 310 19.28 4.31 10.36
CA THR A 310 19.82 5.47 9.62
C THR A 310 20.86 5.08 8.56
N PRO A 311 21.84 4.20 8.83
CA PRO A 311 22.86 3.86 7.84
C PRO A 311 22.33 3.17 6.58
N ALA A 312 21.15 2.55 6.65
CA ALA A 312 20.53 1.86 5.53
C ALA A 312 19.62 2.76 4.68
N ILE A 313 19.28 3.96 5.16
CA ILE A 313 18.31 4.86 4.52
C ILE A 313 19.02 6.16 4.11
N PRO A 314 19.71 6.18 2.95
CA PRO A 314 20.35 7.38 2.45
C PRO A 314 19.39 8.41 1.84
N GLY A 315 18.13 8.02 1.56
CA GLY A 315 17.14 8.91 0.96
C GLY A 315 15.84 8.21 0.56
N ASP A 316 15.13 8.75 -0.43
CA ASP A 316 13.88 8.17 -0.91
C ASP A 316 14.10 6.79 -1.57
N GLY A 317 13.24 5.84 -1.27
CA GLY A 317 13.36 4.47 -1.78
C GLY A 317 12.63 3.42 -0.95
N VAL A 318 12.74 2.17 -1.37
CA VAL A 318 12.24 1.00 -0.63
C VAL A 318 13.42 0.29 0.01
N TYR A 319 13.29 -0.02 1.30
CA TYR A 319 14.32 -0.67 2.11
C TYR A 319 13.74 -1.89 2.80
N CYS A 320 14.55 -2.92 2.97
CA CYS A 320 14.12 -4.15 3.63
C CYS A 320 15.08 -4.51 4.74
N PHE A 321 14.48 -5.05 5.80
CA PHE A 321 15.16 -5.43 7.00
C PHE A 321 14.76 -6.83 7.42
N ALA A 322 15.68 -7.49 8.12
CA ALA A 322 15.38 -8.70 8.87
C ALA A 322 15.82 -8.51 10.31
N ILE A 323 15.08 -9.09 11.24
CA ILE A 323 15.42 -9.15 12.65
C ILE A 323 15.64 -10.61 13.03
N ASP A 324 16.84 -10.91 13.50
CA ASP A 324 17.20 -12.20 14.09
C ASP A 324 17.60 -12.03 15.56
N THR A 325 17.90 -13.14 16.22
CA THR A 325 18.42 -13.13 17.59
C THR A 325 19.32 -14.33 17.82
N THR A 326 20.15 -14.24 18.85
CA THR A 326 20.89 -15.38 19.39
C THR A 326 20.21 -16.01 20.60
N SER A 327 19.18 -15.34 21.15
CA SER A 327 18.44 -15.76 22.33
C SER A 327 17.33 -16.75 22.01
N THR A 328 17.12 -17.73 22.89
CA THR A 328 15.95 -18.63 22.84
C THR A 328 14.77 -18.10 23.66
N ASP A 329 14.89 -16.89 24.22
CA ASP A 329 13.83 -16.16 24.88
C ASP A 329 13.19 -15.23 23.85
N SER A 330 12.00 -15.59 23.35
CA SER A 330 11.41 -14.96 22.17
C SER A 330 11.04 -13.50 22.43
N ALA A 331 11.42 -12.60 21.52
CA ALA A 331 10.84 -11.26 21.48
C ALA A 331 9.62 -11.27 20.55
N ILE A 332 8.48 -10.77 21.04
CA ILE A 332 7.22 -10.75 20.30
C ILE A 332 6.79 -9.30 20.07
N TYR A 333 6.66 -8.91 18.81
CA TYR A 333 6.23 -7.57 18.41
C TYR A 333 4.84 -7.60 17.78
N ASN A 334 4.12 -6.49 17.85
CA ASN A 334 2.90 -6.33 17.07
C ASN A 334 3.24 -6.24 15.58
N SER A 335 2.40 -6.87 14.75
CA SER A 335 2.45 -6.74 13.29
C SER A 335 1.51 -5.64 12.81
N ARG A 336 1.55 -5.32 11.52
CA ARG A 336 0.56 -4.43 10.85
C ARG A 336 -0.87 -4.98 10.88
N GLU A 337 -1.04 -6.29 10.99
CA GLU A 337 -2.31 -7.02 11.02
C GLU A 337 -2.86 -7.16 12.44
N GLY A 338 -2.08 -6.74 13.45
CA GLY A 338 -2.47 -6.71 14.84
C GLY A 338 -3.33 -5.51 15.20
N SER A 339 -3.95 -5.56 16.38
CA SER A 339 -4.70 -4.44 16.97
C SER A 339 -3.89 -3.56 17.93
N GLY A 340 -2.60 -3.89 18.13
CA GLY A 340 -1.67 -3.09 18.91
C GLY A 340 -1.05 -1.95 18.10
N VAL A 341 -0.04 -1.26 18.66
CA VAL A 341 0.69 -0.24 17.89
C VAL A 341 1.50 -0.94 16.79
N PRO A 342 1.24 -0.67 15.50
CA PRO A 342 1.94 -1.33 14.40
C PRO A 342 3.38 -0.81 14.26
N PRO A 343 4.25 -1.53 13.55
CA PRO A 343 5.58 -1.04 13.21
C PRO A 343 5.53 0.32 12.49
N ALA A 344 6.40 1.24 12.87
CA ALA A 344 6.46 2.59 12.30
C ALA A 344 7.90 3.02 12.01
N LEU A 345 8.11 3.78 10.94
CA LEU A 345 9.42 4.33 10.59
C LEU A 345 9.39 5.86 10.69
N GLU A 346 10.17 6.41 11.62
CA GLU A 346 10.37 7.85 11.76
C GLU A 346 11.65 8.25 11.02
N VAL A 347 11.58 9.30 10.19
CA VAL A 347 12.72 9.79 9.40
C VAL A 347 12.96 11.26 9.74
N HIS A 348 14.22 11.60 9.95
CA HIS A 348 14.70 12.94 10.20
C HIS A 348 15.73 13.32 9.14
N VAL A 349 15.67 14.56 8.69
CA VAL A 349 16.63 15.13 7.72
C VAL A 349 17.30 16.36 8.30
N ALA A 350 18.46 16.70 7.76
CA ALA A 350 19.14 17.95 8.05
C ALA A 350 18.24 19.15 7.65
N PRO A 351 18.26 20.24 8.44
CA PRO A 351 17.50 21.46 8.17
C PRO A 351 17.82 22.13 6.83
#